data_AF-A0A804MB28-F1
#
_entry.id   AF-A0A804MB28-F1
#
_cell.length_a   1.000
_cell.length_b   1.000
_cell.length_c   1.000
_cell.angle_alpha   90.00
_cell.angle_beta   90.00
_cell.angle_gamma   90.00
#
_symmetry.space_group_name_H-M   'P 1'
#
loop_
_entity.id
_entity.type
_entity.pdbx_description
1 polymer ?
#
loop_
_entity_poly.entity_id
_entity_poly.type
_entity_poly.pdbx_seq_one_letter_code
_entity_poly.pdbx_strand_id
1 'polypeptide(L)'
;MCCGWLGVIFEWEGVIVEDDAELERQVWLTLAQEEGKSPPPAFVLRRVEGMKNEQAISEYIVELGIPEEWMHEALALYHEYYGDKQGALENLIQCGNWKKAHTIFVTSVAHSMFLSSNHQEVWRITSALENHKYEIVDWDLGAGIYIDFYVLKNSMQERNAMDDSGSLEEMSESCRSFFGRLNESLLVWGSKLPVESRACYSKMAEELCALLVDTPSETLNLPMGCLLTMLNAPVPDESRSSYLQDALSVFTEILCSDP
;
A
#
# COMPACT_ATOMS: atom_id res chain seq x y z
N MET A 1 -17.29 -6.98 -29.10
CA MET A 1 -15.92 -6.93 -28.55
C MET A 1 -15.98 -7.11 -27.03
N CYS A 2 -16.51 -8.24 -26.54
CA CYS A 2 -16.66 -8.52 -25.10
C CYS A 2 -15.59 -9.46 -24.54
N CYS A 3 -14.46 -9.64 -25.23
CA CYS A 3 -13.44 -10.62 -24.83
C CYS A 3 -12.30 -9.97 -24.02
N GLY A 4 -12.64 -9.11 -23.05
CA GLY A 4 -11.64 -8.32 -22.32
C GLY A 4 -10.63 -9.19 -21.55
N TRP A 5 -11.10 -10.01 -20.61
CA TRP A 5 -10.22 -10.80 -19.73
C TRP A 5 -10.08 -12.27 -20.14
N LEU A 6 -11.04 -12.82 -20.88
CA LEU A 6 -10.88 -14.14 -21.52
C LEU A 6 -9.74 -14.11 -22.54
N GLY A 7 -9.54 -12.97 -23.22
CA GLY A 7 -8.33 -12.73 -24.00
C GLY A 7 -7.09 -12.84 -23.12
N VAL A 8 -7.06 -12.13 -21.98
CA VAL A 8 -5.93 -12.11 -21.02
C VAL A 8 -5.58 -13.47 -20.42
N ILE A 9 -6.53 -14.42 -20.29
CA ILE A 9 -6.19 -15.82 -19.92
C ILE A 9 -5.26 -16.46 -20.96
N PHE A 10 -5.41 -16.08 -22.23
CA PHE A 10 -4.54 -16.56 -23.30
C PHE A 10 -3.30 -15.66 -23.44
N GLU A 11 -3.48 -14.34 -23.63
CA GLU A 11 -2.81 -13.13 -23.05
C GLU A 11 -1.37 -13.06 -22.43
N TRP A 12 -0.55 -14.10 -22.31
CA TRP A 12 0.82 -14.02 -21.74
C TRP A 12 2.01 -13.66 -22.71
N GLU A 13 2.85 -12.70 -22.31
CA GLU A 13 4.23 -12.39 -22.81
C GLU A 13 4.53 -12.18 -24.33
N GLY A 14 3.56 -11.76 -25.14
CA GLY A 14 3.81 -11.30 -26.52
C GLY A 14 3.71 -9.79 -26.68
N VAL A 15 4.82 -9.10 -26.98
CA VAL A 15 4.79 -7.71 -27.47
C VAL A 15 4.16 -7.71 -28.87
N ILE A 16 2.84 -7.51 -28.96
CA ILE A 16 2.16 -7.41 -30.26
C ILE A 16 2.33 -5.98 -30.79
N VAL A 17 3.36 -5.80 -31.62
CA VAL A 17 3.46 -4.68 -32.54
C VAL A 17 2.77 -5.12 -33.82
N GLU A 18 1.45 -5.00 -33.87
CA GLU A 18 0.54 -4.96 -35.03
C GLU A 18 -0.80 -5.64 -34.70
N ASP A 19 -1.88 -4.87 -34.82
CA ASP A 19 -3.29 -5.26 -34.59
C ASP A 19 -3.78 -6.20 -35.71
N ASP A 20 -3.17 -7.38 -35.80
CA ASP A 20 -3.58 -8.49 -36.67
C ASP A 20 -4.06 -9.64 -35.78
N ALA A 21 -5.39 -9.81 -35.71
CA ALA A 21 -6.04 -10.82 -34.91
C ALA A 21 -5.58 -12.26 -35.23
N GLU A 22 -5.08 -12.53 -36.44
CA GLU A 22 -4.51 -13.85 -36.76
C GLU A 22 -3.09 -13.99 -36.20
N LEU A 23 -2.28 -12.92 -36.25
CA LEU A 23 -0.94 -12.91 -35.65
C LEU A 23 -1.04 -13.07 -34.12
N GLU A 24 -1.95 -12.33 -33.48
CA GLU A 24 -2.29 -12.45 -32.06
C GLU A 24 -2.58 -13.93 -31.72
N ARG A 25 -3.51 -14.56 -32.45
CA ARG A 25 -3.86 -15.97 -32.26
C ARG A 25 -2.67 -16.93 -32.45
N GLN A 26 -1.80 -16.71 -33.42
CA GLN A 26 -0.65 -17.60 -33.68
C GLN A 26 0.42 -17.48 -32.58
N VAL A 27 0.70 -16.25 -32.14
CA VAL A 27 1.57 -15.99 -30.98
C VAL A 27 1.00 -16.72 -29.76
N TRP A 28 -0.32 -16.68 -29.56
CA TRP A 28 -0.99 -17.37 -28.46
C TRP A 28 -0.84 -18.89 -28.49
N LEU A 29 -1.05 -19.50 -29.66
CA LEU A 29 -0.88 -20.94 -29.81
C LEU A 29 0.56 -21.38 -29.53
N THR A 30 1.53 -20.54 -29.88
CA THR A 30 2.95 -20.79 -29.64
C THR A 30 3.28 -20.69 -28.15
N LEU A 31 2.84 -19.63 -27.48
CA LEU A 31 3.08 -19.40 -26.05
C LEU A 31 2.41 -20.43 -25.15
N ALA A 32 1.17 -20.80 -25.46
CA ALA A 32 0.47 -21.86 -24.74
C ALA A 32 1.20 -23.22 -24.87
N GLN A 33 1.81 -23.49 -26.02
CA GLN A 33 2.67 -24.67 -26.20
C GLN A 33 3.97 -24.57 -25.39
N GLU A 34 4.60 -23.40 -25.29
CA GLU A 34 5.81 -23.18 -24.48
C GLU A 34 5.54 -23.37 -22.98
N GLU A 35 4.41 -22.86 -22.48
CA GLU A 35 3.95 -23.04 -21.10
C GLU A 35 3.35 -24.44 -20.82
N GLY A 36 3.27 -25.30 -21.84
CA GLY A 36 2.71 -26.66 -21.71
C GLY A 36 1.21 -26.70 -21.45
N LYS A 37 0.47 -25.62 -21.72
CA LYS A 37 -0.98 -25.53 -21.54
C LYS A 37 -1.69 -25.69 -22.89
N SER A 38 -2.54 -26.71 -23.03
CA SER A 38 -3.33 -26.90 -24.26
C SER A 38 -4.55 -25.97 -24.30
N PRO A 39 -4.87 -25.33 -25.43
CA PRO A 39 -6.06 -24.50 -25.54
C PRO A 39 -7.35 -25.32 -25.37
N PRO A 40 -8.41 -24.76 -24.76
CA PRO A 40 -9.68 -25.46 -24.58
C PRO A 40 -10.32 -25.80 -25.93
N PRO A 41 -11.13 -26.88 -26.00
CA PRO A 41 -11.85 -27.24 -27.21
C PRO A 41 -12.71 -26.09 -27.75
N ALA A 42 -12.69 -25.87 -29.07
CA ALA A 42 -13.34 -24.72 -29.72
C ALA A 42 -14.86 -24.58 -29.46
N PHE A 43 -15.55 -25.66 -29.07
CA PHE A 43 -16.98 -25.57 -28.70
C PHE A 43 -17.18 -24.83 -27.37
N VAL A 44 -16.20 -24.89 -26.46
CA VAL A 44 -16.21 -24.18 -25.18
C VAL A 44 -16.13 -22.69 -25.46
N LEU A 45 -15.17 -22.25 -26.28
CA LEU A 45 -15.01 -20.84 -26.67
C LEU A 45 -16.29 -20.29 -27.32
N ARG A 46 -16.91 -21.05 -28.23
CA ARG A 46 -18.18 -20.65 -28.88
C ARG A 46 -19.34 -20.45 -27.91
N ARG A 47 -19.36 -21.17 -26.79
CA ARG A 47 -20.40 -21.00 -25.76
C ARG A 47 -20.21 -19.71 -24.98
N VAL A 48 -18.95 -19.29 -24.78
CA VAL A 48 -18.57 -18.09 -24.03
C VAL A 48 -18.62 -16.84 -24.90
N GLU A 49 -18.37 -16.92 -26.21
CA GLU A 49 -18.39 -15.79 -27.16
C GLU A 49 -19.68 -14.92 -27.15
N GLY A 50 -20.79 -15.44 -26.61
CA GLY A 50 -22.05 -14.70 -26.45
C GLY A 50 -22.35 -14.23 -25.02
N MET A 51 -21.60 -14.69 -24.02
CA MET A 51 -21.84 -14.36 -22.62
C MET A 51 -21.28 -12.98 -22.33
N LYS A 52 -22.15 -12.03 -21.99
CA LYS A 52 -21.74 -10.68 -21.57
C LYS A 52 -21.71 -10.50 -20.06
N ASN A 53 -22.28 -11.44 -19.32
CA ASN A 53 -22.42 -11.36 -17.88
C ASN A 53 -21.22 -12.08 -17.22
N GLU A 54 -20.38 -11.34 -16.53
CA GLU A 54 -19.19 -11.86 -15.82
C GLU A 54 -19.55 -12.99 -14.86
N GLN A 55 -20.69 -12.89 -14.17
CA GLN A 55 -21.16 -13.93 -13.26
C GLN A 55 -21.41 -15.26 -13.99
N ALA A 56 -22.03 -15.20 -15.18
CA ALA A 56 -22.34 -16.38 -15.97
C ALA A 56 -21.09 -17.01 -16.58
N ILE A 57 -20.08 -16.18 -16.91
CA ILE A 57 -18.77 -16.68 -17.35
C ILE A 57 -18.05 -17.35 -16.18
N SER A 58 -18.07 -16.74 -14.99
CA SER A 58 -17.44 -17.28 -13.79
C SER A 58 -18.03 -18.65 -13.41
N GLU A 59 -19.37 -18.74 -13.34
CA GLU A 59 -20.08 -20.00 -13.08
C GLU A 59 -19.70 -21.09 -14.10
N TYR A 60 -19.57 -20.73 -15.37
CA TYR A 60 -19.19 -21.67 -16.42
C TYR A 60 -17.73 -22.11 -16.33
N ILE A 61 -16.80 -21.22 -15.98
CA ILE A 61 -15.38 -21.58 -15.78
C ILE A 61 -15.23 -22.54 -14.60
N VAL A 62 -15.96 -22.29 -13.51
CA VAL A 62 -16.03 -23.21 -12.36
C VAL A 62 -16.62 -24.56 -12.79
N GLU A 63 -17.67 -24.57 -13.63
CA GLU A 63 -18.26 -25.81 -14.19
C GLU A 63 -17.23 -26.61 -15.01
N LEU A 64 -16.31 -25.93 -15.71
CA LEU A 64 -15.22 -26.58 -16.44
C LEU A 64 -14.12 -27.15 -15.54
N GLY A 65 -14.18 -26.91 -14.22
CA GLY A 65 -13.19 -27.37 -13.25
C GLY A 65 -11.88 -26.56 -13.27
N ILE A 66 -11.90 -25.36 -13.83
CA ILE A 66 -10.76 -24.44 -13.78
C ILE A 66 -10.72 -23.80 -12.38
N PRO A 67 -9.55 -23.74 -11.71
CA PRO A 67 -9.42 -23.11 -10.40
C PRO A 67 -9.87 -21.64 -10.40
N GLU A 68 -10.57 -21.22 -9.36
CA GLU A 68 -11.07 -19.84 -9.23
C GLU A 68 -9.91 -18.83 -9.14
N GLU A 69 -8.78 -19.25 -8.57
CA GLU A 69 -7.57 -18.44 -8.44
C GLU A 69 -7.02 -18.03 -9.82
N TRP A 70 -7.14 -18.90 -10.83
CA TRP A 70 -6.68 -18.60 -12.20
C TRP A 70 -7.56 -17.54 -12.86
N MET A 71 -8.86 -17.51 -12.53
CA MET A 71 -9.76 -16.47 -13.01
C MET A 71 -9.37 -15.13 -12.41
N HIS A 72 -9.14 -15.08 -11.11
CA HIS A 72 -8.68 -13.87 -10.44
C HIS A 72 -7.31 -13.41 -10.92
N GLU A 73 -6.37 -14.32 -11.16
CA GLU A 73 -5.07 -13.98 -11.74
C GLU A 73 -5.21 -13.29 -13.11
N ALA A 74 -6.09 -13.80 -13.98
CA ALA A 74 -6.34 -13.20 -15.27
C ALA A 74 -7.09 -11.86 -15.18
N LEU A 75 -8.07 -11.75 -14.28
CA LEU A 75 -8.75 -10.48 -14.02
C LEU A 75 -7.78 -9.44 -13.47
N ALA A 76 -6.85 -9.81 -12.60
CA ALA A 76 -5.82 -8.92 -12.09
C ALA A 76 -4.96 -8.34 -13.22
N LEU A 77 -4.52 -9.19 -14.16
CA LEU A 77 -3.76 -8.77 -15.34
C LEU A 77 -4.58 -7.85 -16.25
N TYR A 78 -5.86 -8.18 -16.47
CA TYR A 78 -6.77 -7.35 -17.25
C TYR A 78 -6.90 -5.94 -16.66
N HIS A 79 -7.22 -5.84 -15.36
CA HIS A 79 -7.33 -4.56 -14.68
C HIS A 79 -5.99 -3.80 -14.70
N GLU A 80 -4.87 -4.49 -14.55
CA GLU A 80 -3.55 -3.87 -14.62
C GLU A 80 -3.24 -3.27 -16.00
N TYR A 81 -3.62 -3.98 -17.08
CA TYR A 81 -3.48 -3.52 -18.47
C TYR A 81 -4.30 -2.27 -18.75
N TYR A 82 -5.56 -2.22 -18.27
CA TYR A 82 -6.41 -1.04 -18.40
C TYR A 82 -6.10 0.09 -17.40
N GLY A 83 -5.11 -0.11 -16.52
CA GLY A 83 -4.67 0.88 -15.54
C GLY A 83 -5.55 0.97 -14.29
N ASP A 84 -6.50 0.06 -14.10
CA ASP A 84 -7.31 -0.05 -12.89
C ASP A 84 -6.52 -0.76 -11.78
N LYS A 85 -5.72 0.02 -11.04
CA LYS A 85 -4.87 -0.51 -9.97
C LYS A 85 -5.65 -1.08 -8.79
N GLN A 86 -6.86 -0.57 -8.53
CA GLN A 86 -7.69 -1.06 -7.43
C GLN A 86 -8.34 -2.41 -7.80
N GLY A 87 -8.93 -2.52 -8.99
CA GLY A 87 -9.46 -3.79 -9.48
C GLY A 87 -8.38 -4.87 -9.61
N ALA A 88 -7.16 -4.48 -10.01
CA ALA A 88 -6.02 -5.40 -10.03
C ALA A 88 -5.65 -5.90 -8.62
N LEU A 89 -5.57 -4.99 -7.64
CA LEU A 89 -5.26 -5.34 -6.25
C LEU A 89 -6.28 -6.31 -5.64
N GLU A 90 -7.58 -6.02 -5.80
CA GLU A 90 -8.67 -6.88 -5.32
C GLU A 90 -8.50 -8.32 -5.84
N ASN A 91 -8.29 -8.47 -7.15
CA ASN A 91 -8.12 -9.78 -7.76
C ASN A 91 -6.80 -10.46 -7.36
N LEU A 92 -5.71 -9.70 -7.15
CA LEU A 92 -4.44 -10.26 -6.66
C LEU A 92 -4.55 -10.83 -5.24
N ILE A 93 -5.37 -10.21 -4.40
CA ILE A 93 -5.68 -10.72 -3.07
C ILE A 93 -6.47 -12.03 -3.19
N GLN A 94 -7.46 -12.10 -4.09
CA GLN A 94 -8.28 -13.31 -4.28
C GLN A 94 -7.50 -14.48 -4.88
N CYS A 95 -6.57 -14.24 -5.80
CA CYS A 95 -5.72 -15.31 -6.34
C CYS A 95 -4.57 -15.73 -5.41
N GLY A 96 -4.41 -15.07 -4.25
CA GLY A 96 -3.35 -15.36 -3.30
C GLY A 96 -1.95 -14.92 -3.76
N ASN A 97 -1.85 -14.01 -4.73
CA ASN A 97 -0.55 -13.46 -5.16
C ASN A 97 -0.12 -12.30 -4.25
N TRP A 98 0.22 -12.64 -3.00
CA TRP A 98 0.51 -11.69 -1.92
C TRP A 98 1.65 -10.72 -2.25
N LYS A 99 2.67 -11.20 -2.97
CA LYS A 99 3.84 -10.39 -3.35
C LYS A 99 3.45 -9.27 -4.32
N LYS A 100 2.68 -9.60 -5.36
CA LYS A 100 2.23 -8.62 -6.35
C LYS A 100 1.15 -7.70 -5.77
N ALA A 101 0.25 -8.23 -4.92
CA ALA A 101 -0.73 -7.46 -4.17
C ALA A 101 -0.06 -6.41 -3.25
N HIS A 102 0.97 -6.79 -2.50
CA HIS A 102 1.73 -5.85 -1.68
C HIS A 102 2.40 -4.76 -2.52
N THR A 103 3.04 -5.15 -3.62
CA THR A 103 3.73 -4.20 -4.50
C THR A 103 2.76 -3.15 -5.05
N ILE A 104 1.65 -3.58 -5.68
CA ILE A 104 0.68 -2.65 -6.27
C ILE A 104 -0.01 -1.78 -5.20
N PHE A 105 -0.27 -2.35 -4.02
CA PHE A 105 -0.84 -1.59 -2.91
C PHE A 105 0.09 -0.45 -2.51
N VAL A 106 1.35 -0.76 -2.20
CA VAL A 106 2.35 0.23 -1.75
C VAL A 106 2.64 1.28 -2.82
N THR A 107 2.80 0.87 -4.08
CA THR A 107 3.26 1.79 -5.14
C THR A 107 2.13 2.57 -5.81
N SER A 108 0.86 2.23 -5.60
CA SER A 108 -0.22 2.82 -6.42
C SER A 108 -1.56 3.04 -5.73
N VAL A 109 -1.86 2.34 -4.63
CA VAL A 109 -3.22 2.38 -4.05
C VAL A 109 -3.22 2.97 -2.63
N ALA A 110 -2.24 2.63 -1.81
CA ALA A 110 -2.26 2.95 -0.39
C ALA A 110 -2.23 4.46 -0.12
N HIS A 111 -1.41 5.22 -0.84
CA HIS A 111 -1.32 6.68 -0.69
C HIS A 111 -2.63 7.39 -1.06
N SER A 112 -3.30 6.99 -2.14
CA SER A 112 -4.54 7.64 -2.59
C SER A 112 -5.69 7.32 -1.63
N MET A 113 -5.78 6.09 -1.15
CA MET A 113 -6.75 5.69 -0.13
C MET A 113 -6.50 6.39 1.20
N PHE A 114 -5.25 6.51 1.64
CA PHE A 114 -4.91 7.18 2.89
C PHE A 114 -5.21 8.68 2.83
N LEU A 115 -4.80 9.37 1.77
CA LEU A 115 -5.02 10.81 1.58
C LEU A 115 -6.51 11.15 1.39
N SER A 116 -7.30 10.24 0.82
CA SER A 116 -8.76 10.37 0.76
C SER A 116 -9.47 10.00 2.07
N SER A 117 -8.72 9.77 3.16
CA SER A 117 -9.23 9.39 4.48
C SER A 117 -10.02 8.08 4.51
N ASN A 118 -9.80 7.19 3.53
CA ASN A 118 -10.42 5.87 3.48
C ASN A 118 -9.66 4.86 4.36
N HIS A 119 -9.50 5.19 5.64
CA HIS A 119 -8.65 4.43 6.56
C HIS A 119 -9.19 3.02 6.84
N GLN A 120 -10.51 2.83 6.79
CA GLN A 120 -11.13 1.52 6.96
C GLN A 120 -10.68 0.55 5.86
N GLU A 121 -10.59 1.03 4.63
CA GLU A 121 -10.20 0.21 3.50
C GLU A 121 -8.70 -0.07 3.48
N VAL A 122 -7.88 0.93 3.83
CA VAL A 122 -6.44 0.73 4.07
C VAL A 122 -6.24 -0.37 5.11
N TRP A 123 -6.93 -0.29 6.25
CA TRP A 123 -6.83 -1.30 7.32
C TRP A 123 -7.28 -2.69 6.87
N ARG A 124 -8.39 -2.78 6.11
CA ARG A 124 -8.89 -4.05 5.57
C ARG A 124 -7.83 -4.74 4.71
N ILE A 125 -7.24 -3.99 3.77
CA ILE A 125 -6.24 -4.53 2.84
C ILE A 125 -4.95 -4.90 3.58
N THR A 126 -4.45 -4.04 4.46
CA THR A 126 -3.20 -4.31 5.19
C THR A 126 -3.36 -5.52 6.11
N SER A 127 -4.50 -5.67 6.78
CA SER A 127 -4.80 -6.84 7.62
C SER A 127 -4.87 -8.13 6.82
N ALA A 128 -5.42 -8.09 5.59
CA ALA A 128 -5.46 -9.26 4.71
C ALA A 128 -4.04 -9.71 4.31
N LEU A 129 -3.16 -8.75 4.00
CA LEU A 129 -1.77 -9.03 3.64
C LEU A 129 -0.91 -9.44 4.86
N GLU A 130 -1.21 -8.95 6.06
CA GLU A 130 -0.43 -9.23 7.27
C GLU A 130 -0.35 -10.72 7.60
N ASN A 131 -1.42 -11.46 7.32
CA ASN A 131 -1.45 -12.92 7.49
C ASN A 131 -0.37 -13.66 6.67
N HIS A 132 0.16 -13.00 5.64
CA HIS A 132 1.17 -13.53 4.72
C HIS A 132 2.47 -12.71 4.76
N LYS A 133 2.73 -11.95 5.83
CA LYS A 133 3.90 -11.06 5.96
C LYS A 133 5.25 -11.74 5.72
N TYR A 134 5.38 -13.02 6.05
CA TYR A 134 6.64 -13.77 5.86
C TYR A 134 6.91 -14.15 4.40
N GLU A 135 5.91 -14.06 3.53
CA GLU A 135 6.05 -14.30 2.09
C GLU A 135 6.37 -13.01 1.32
N ILE A 136 6.19 -11.86 1.97
CA ILE A 136 6.30 -10.53 1.38
C ILE A 136 7.66 -9.93 1.75
N VAL A 137 8.45 -9.62 0.73
CA VAL A 137 9.73 -8.93 0.90
C VAL A 137 9.48 -7.49 1.37
N ASP A 138 10.29 -7.02 2.31
CA ASP A 138 10.23 -5.66 2.86
C ASP A 138 8.82 -5.29 3.39
N TRP A 139 8.10 -6.26 3.96
CA TRP A 139 6.76 -6.08 4.53
C TRP A 139 6.67 -4.84 5.43
N ASP A 140 7.61 -4.74 6.39
CA ASP A 140 7.68 -3.66 7.38
C ASP A 140 8.00 -2.29 6.75
N LEU A 141 8.55 -2.25 5.54
CA LEU A 141 8.84 -1.01 4.81
C LEU A 141 7.79 -0.70 3.74
N GLY A 142 6.77 -1.54 3.59
CA GLY A 142 5.66 -1.36 2.65
C GLY A 142 4.34 -1.20 3.39
N ALA A 143 3.42 -2.16 3.20
CA ALA A 143 2.10 -2.14 3.83
C ALA A 143 2.14 -2.15 5.37
N GLY A 144 3.19 -2.71 5.99
CA GLY A 144 3.35 -2.70 7.45
C GLY A 144 3.38 -1.30 8.06
N ILE A 145 3.88 -0.29 7.33
CA ILE A 145 3.88 1.12 7.76
C ILE A 145 2.48 1.61 8.12
N TYR A 146 1.46 1.21 7.35
CA TYR A 146 0.09 1.64 7.58
C TYR A 146 -0.48 1.02 8.85
N ILE A 147 -0.21 -0.27 9.09
CA ILE A 147 -0.63 -0.95 10.32
C ILE A 147 0.00 -0.26 11.53
N ASP A 148 1.32 -0.08 11.49
CA ASP A 148 2.07 0.51 12.59
C ASP A 148 1.66 1.96 12.86
N PHE A 149 1.35 2.73 11.81
CA PHE A 149 0.78 4.06 11.95
C PHE A 149 -0.51 4.04 12.76
N TYR A 150 -1.47 3.18 12.39
CA TYR A 150 -2.76 3.12 13.09
C TYR A 150 -2.61 2.62 14.53
N VAL A 151 -1.78 1.60 14.76
CA VAL A 151 -1.50 1.08 16.10
C VAL A 151 -0.84 2.15 16.97
N LEU A 152 0.18 2.84 16.46
CA LEU A 152 0.88 3.90 17.17
C LEU A 152 -0.04 5.08 17.47
N LYS A 153 -0.80 5.54 16.46
CA LYS A 153 -1.75 6.64 16.62
C LYS A 153 -2.80 6.34 17.69
N ASN A 154 -3.40 5.15 17.66
CA ASN A 154 -4.37 4.74 18.66
C ASN A 154 -3.75 4.67 20.06
N SER A 155 -2.55 4.07 20.19
CA SER A 155 -1.85 3.98 21.47
C SER A 155 -1.55 5.36 22.08
N MET A 156 -1.13 6.33 21.27
CA MET A 156 -0.90 7.70 21.73
C MET A 156 -2.19 8.40 22.13
N GLN A 157 -3.27 8.24 21.35
CA GLN A 157 -4.57 8.83 21.67
C GLN A 157 -5.16 8.28 22.96
N GLU A 158 -5.02 6.97 23.19
CA GLU A 158 -5.45 6.33 24.45
C GLU A 158 -4.65 6.85 25.64
N ARG A 159 -3.33 7.01 25.53
CA ARG A 159 -2.46 7.57 26.57
C ARG A 159 -2.82 9.02 26.90
N ASN A 160 -3.00 9.86 25.88
CA ASN A 160 -3.40 11.26 26.05
C ASN A 160 -4.78 11.39 26.73
N ALA A 161 -5.68 10.43 26.51
CA ALA A 161 -6.98 10.40 27.19
C ALA A 161 -6.88 9.98 28.67
N MET A 162 -5.80 9.29 29.07
CA MET A 162 -5.59 8.79 30.44
C MET A 162 -4.75 9.72 31.33
N ASP A 163 -4.25 10.84 30.80
CA ASP A 163 -3.40 11.82 31.52
C ASP A 163 -2.19 11.17 32.23
N ASP A 164 -1.54 10.22 31.56
CA ASP A 164 -0.39 9.48 32.09
C ASP A 164 0.92 10.18 31.72
N SER A 165 1.52 10.92 32.66
CA SER A 165 2.74 11.71 32.44
C SER A 165 3.99 10.88 32.15
N GLY A 166 4.03 9.61 32.59
CA GLY A 166 5.16 8.70 32.33
C GLY A 166 5.25 8.23 30.87
N SER A 167 4.31 8.65 30.02
CA SER A 167 4.13 8.11 28.69
C SER A 167 4.92 8.82 27.57
N LEU A 168 5.43 10.04 27.82
CA LEU A 168 5.96 10.90 26.75
C LEU A 168 7.29 10.41 26.18
N GLU A 169 8.24 9.97 27.01
CA GLU A 169 9.51 9.41 26.52
C GLU A 169 9.30 8.15 25.66
N GLU A 170 8.40 7.26 26.08
CA GLU A 170 8.06 6.05 25.33
C GLU A 170 7.36 6.37 23.99
N MET A 171 6.47 7.37 23.98
CA MET A 171 5.84 7.85 22.77
C MET A 171 6.86 8.46 21.82
N SER A 172 7.79 9.27 22.35
CA SER A 172 8.87 9.87 21.57
C SER A 172 9.78 8.82 20.94
N GLU A 173 10.12 7.76 21.67
CA GLU A 173 10.91 6.65 21.11
C GLU A 173 10.15 5.87 20.04
N SER A 174 8.85 5.63 20.26
CA SER A 174 7.99 4.96 19.27
C SER A 174 7.86 5.78 17.97
N CYS A 175 7.64 7.09 18.08
CA CYS A 175 7.64 8.00 16.94
C CYS A 175 9.01 8.04 16.24
N ARG A 176 10.11 8.06 16.99
CA ARG A 176 11.47 8.04 16.44
C ARG A 176 11.72 6.80 15.61
N SER A 177 11.35 5.63 16.13
CA SER A 177 11.44 4.36 15.42
C SER A 177 10.59 4.39 14.14
N PHE A 178 9.34 4.85 14.24
CA PHE A 178 8.43 4.95 13.11
C PHE A 178 8.94 5.91 12.02
N PHE A 179 9.43 7.09 12.38
CA PHE A 179 10.00 8.04 11.43
C PHE A 179 11.27 7.51 10.76
N GLY A 180 12.11 6.79 11.51
CA GLY A 180 13.26 6.06 10.94
C GLY A 180 12.82 5.10 9.84
N ARG A 181 11.76 4.32 10.09
CA ARG A 181 11.19 3.38 9.11
C ARG A 181 10.54 4.06 7.90
N LEU A 182 9.87 5.20 8.09
CA LEU A 182 9.37 5.98 6.95
C LEU A 182 10.53 6.43 6.05
N ASN A 183 11.61 6.94 6.63
CA ASN A 183 12.80 7.35 5.89
C ASN A 183 13.47 6.15 5.18
N GLU A 184 13.57 5.01 5.85
CA GLU A 184 14.11 3.78 5.25
C GLU A 184 13.26 3.29 4.09
N SER A 185 11.93 3.31 4.22
CA SER A 185 11.00 2.96 3.14
C SER A 185 11.16 3.86 1.92
N LEU A 186 11.32 5.17 2.12
CA LEU A 186 11.60 6.11 1.04
C LEU A 186 12.90 5.78 0.30
N LEU A 187 13.92 5.26 1.00
CA LEU A 187 15.18 4.82 0.39
C LEU A 187 15.04 3.50 -0.38
N VAL A 188 14.36 2.51 0.22
CA VAL A 188 14.23 1.15 -0.35
C VAL A 188 13.35 1.16 -1.60
N TRP A 189 12.20 1.82 -1.55
CA TRP A 189 11.31 1.88 -2.71
C TRP A 189 11.74 2.95 -3.72
N GLY A 190 12.37 4.03 -3.26
CA GLY A 190 12.97 5.05 -4.12
C GLY A 190 12.02 5.59 -5.18
N SER A 191 12.36 5.38 -6.46
CA SER A 191 11.57 5.84 -7.60
C SER A 191 10.30 5.05 -7.86
N LYS A 192 10.09 3.90 -7.20
CA LYS A 192 8.85 3.12 -7.30
C LYS A 192 7.69 3.77 -6.54
N LEU A 193 7.99 4.60 -5.53
CA LEU A 193 6.97 5.34 -4.81
C LEU A 193 6.62 6.63 -5.57
N PRO A 194 5.32 6.87 -5.84
CA PRO A 194 4.88 8.13 -6.42
C PRO A 194 5.03 9.28 -5.41
N VAL A 195 5.00 10.52 -5.90
CA VAL A 195 5.18 11.73 -5.08
C VAL A 195 4.11 11.81 -3.97
N GLU A 196 2.90 11.36 -4.28
CA GLU A 196 1.77 11.27 -3.38
C GLU A 196 2.05 10.36 -2.18
N SER A 197 2.91 9.35 -2.32
CA SER A 197 3.33 8.50 -1.19
C SER A 197 4.22 9.27 -0.21
N ARG A 198 5.06 10.19 -0.71
CA ARG A 198 5.84 11.08 0.15
C ARG A 198 4.93 12.02 0.93
N ALA A 199 3.93 12.59 0.26
CA ALA A 199 2.91 13.41 0.92
C ALA A 199 2.13 12.61 1.97
N CYS A 200 1.80 11.34 1.67
CA CYS A 200 1.18 10.42 2.64
C CYS A 200 2.06 10.22 3.88
N TYR A 201 3.36 9.96 3.71
CA TYR A 201 4.28 9.77 4.84
C TYR A 201 4.50 11.04 5.64
N SER A 202 4.61 12.20 4.98
CA SER A 202 4.63 13.49 5.65
C SER A 202 3.37 13.71 6.47
N LYS A 203 2.19 13.37 5.94
CA LYS A 203 0.92 13.52 6.65
C LYS A 203 0.85 12.62 7.88
N MET A 204 1.26 11.36 7.76
CA MET A 204 1.36 10.43 8.90
C MET A 204 2.30 10.99 9.97
N ALA A 205 3.46 11.49 9.57
CA ALA A 205 4.43 12.07 10.48
C ALA A 205 3.88 13.31 11.20
N GLU A 206 3.25 14.24 10.48
CA GLU A 206 2.63 15.43 11.05
C GLU A 206 1.54 15.10 12.07
N GLU A 207 0.71 14.09 11.80
CA GLU A 207 -0.33 13.65 12.74
C GLU A 207 0.27 13.10 14.04
N LEU A 208 1.34 12.32 13.95
CA LEU A 208 2.02 11.80 15.14
C LEU A 208 2.79 12.90 15.88
N CYS A 209 3.42 13.83 15.16
CA CYS A 209 4.06 15.01 15.74
C CYS A 209 3.05 15.87 16.51
N ALA A 210 1.85 16.09 15.97
CA ALA A 210 0.79 16.81 16.66
C ALA A 210 0.41 16.11 17.98
N LEU A 211 0.28 14.78 17.97
CA LEU A 211 -0.02 14.01 19.19
C LEU A 211 1.10 14.07 20.24
N LEU A 212 2.38 14.15 19.82
CA LEU A 212 3.51 14.36 20.73
C LEU A 212 3.47 15.73 21.40
N VAL A 213 3.08 16.77 20.65
CA VAL A 213 2.99 18.14 21.17
C VAL A 213 1.80 18.29 22.13
N ASP A 214 0.68 17.63 21.84
CA ASP A 214 -0.53 17.66 22.68
C ASP A 214 -0.39 16.85 23.98
N THR A 215 0.69 16.07 24.14
CA THR A 215 0.91 15.27 25.34
C THR A 215 1.28 16.18 26.52
N PRO A 216 0.57 16.11 27.66
CA PRO A 216 0.92 16.88 28.85
C PRO A 216 2.29 16.44 29.38
N SER A 217 3.20 17.41 29.54
CA SER A 217 4.55 17.20 30.10
C SER A 217 4.61 17.76 31.52
N GLU A 218 5.30 17.05 32.44
CA GLU A 218 5.57 17.57 33.80
C GLU A 218 6.48 18.81 33.75
N THR A 219 7.34 18.89 32.74
CA THR A 219 8.12 20.09 32.44
C THR A 219 7.26 21.04 31.61
N LEU A 220 7.28 22.33 31.96
CA LEU A 220 6.63 23.42 31.21
C LEU A 220 6.95 23.42 29.70
N ASN A 221 8.04 22.76 29.32
CA ASN A 221 8.51 22.65 27.94
C ASN A 221 8.48 21.21 27.45
N LEU A 222 8.10 21.04 26.18
CA LEU A 222 8.24 19.78 25.45
C LEU A 222 9.70 19.31 25.57
N PRO A 223 9.97 18.08 26.04
CA PRO A 223 11.32 17.59 26.20
C PRO A 223 12.10 17.73 24.89
N MET A 224 13.33 18.25 24.96
CA MET A 224 14.20 18.43 23.79
C MET A 224 14.30 17.16 22.93
N GLY A 225 14.20 15.98 23.55
CA GLY A 225 14.14 14.69 22.86
C GLY A 225 12.96 14.53 21.89
N CYS A 226 11.77 15.04 22.21
CA CYS A 226 10.60 15.01 21.33
C CYS A 226 10.78 15.93 20.12
N LEU A 227 11.30 17.14 20.34
CA LEU A 227 11.62 18.07 19.26
C LEU A 227 12.67 17.49 18.30
N LEU A 228 13.71 16.85 18.82
CA LEU A 228 14.70 16.14 18.00
C LEU A 228 14.08 14.98 17.22
N THR A 229 13.13 14.24 17.81
CA THR A 229 12.38 13.21 17.11
C THR A 229 11.57 13.81 15.95
N MET A 230 10.85 14.91 16.19
CA MET A 230 10.04 15.61 15.18
C MET A 230 10.89 16.17 14.02
N LEU A 231 12.10 16.68 14.31
CA LEU A 231 13.01 17.19 13.28
C LEU A 231 13.54 16.11 12.31
N ASN A 232 13.58 14.85 12.74
CA ASN A 232 13.98 13.71 11.91
C ASN A 232 12.83 13.11 11.09
N ALA A 233 11.61 13.60 11.29
CA ALA A 233 10.45 13.14 10.55
C ALA A 233 10.51 13.56 9.06
N PRO A 234 9.96 12.76 8.12
CA PRO A 234 9.92 13.09 6.70
C PRO A 234 8.84 14.14 6.39
N VAL A 235 8.91 15.29 7.06
CA VAL A 235 7.97 16.41 6.92
C VAL A 235 8.48 17.46 5.94
N PRO A 236 7.61 18.32 5.39
CA PRO A 236 8.03 19.45 4.55
C PRO A 236 8.96 20.42 5.29
N ASP A 237 9.75 21.18 4.53
CA ASP A 237 10.70 22.16 5.09
C ASP A 237 10.01 23.24 5.93
N GLU A 238 8.76 23.58 5.60
CA GLU A 238 7.94 24.53 6.37
C GLU A 238 7.62 23.98 7.76
N SER A 239 7.08 22.76 7.85
CA SER A 239 6.82 22.06 9.12
C SER A 239 8.12 21.84 9.90
N ARG A 240 9.22 21.49 9.24
CA ARG A 240 10.53 21.36 9.91
C ARG A 240 11.04 22.68 10.47
N SER A 241 10.80 23.78 9.76
CA SER A 241 11.19 25.12 10.20
C SER A 241 10.40 25.54 11.44
N SER A 242 9.10 25.22 11.52
CA SER A 242 8.32 25.49 12.73
C SER A 242 8.85 24.69 13.92
N TYR A 243 9.11 23.38 13.74
CA TYR A 243 9.68 22.53 14.81
C TYR A 243 11.04 23.04 15.29
N LEU A 244 11.86 23.59 14.38
CA LEU A 244 13.13 24.21 14.75
C LEU A 244 12.93 25.48 15.57
N GLN A 245 11.97 26.34 15.21
CA GLN A 245 11.66 27.53 15.99
C GLN A 245 11.18 27.17 17.40
N ASP A 246 10.32 26.16 17.53
CA ASP A 246 9.84 25.66 18.82
C ASP A 246 11.01 25.15 19.67
N ALA A 247 11.93 24.39 19.06
CA ALA A 247 13.13 23.90 19.73
C ALA A 247 14.06 25.02 20.19
N LEU A 248 14.23 26.06 19.38
CA LEU A 248 15.02 27.24 19.74
C LEU A 248 14.37 28.04 20.87
N SER A 249 13.03 28.14 20.88
CA SER A 249 12.30 28.80 21.97
C SER A 249 12.51 28.06 23.29
N VAL A 250 12.31 26.75 23.31
CA VAL A 250 12.54 25.90 24.48
C VAL A 250 14.00 25.99 24.96
N PHE A 251 14.97 25.94 24.04
CA PHE A 251 16.37 26.09 24.39
C PHE A 251 16.68 27.45 25.01
N THR A 252 16.12 28.53 24.44
CA THR A 252 16.29 29.89 24.95
C THR A 252 15.68 30.04 26.33
N GLU A 253 14.51 29.45 26.57
CA GLU A 253 13.88 29.43 27.90
C GLU A 253 14.72 28.66 28.92
N ILE A 254 15.30 27.51 28.54
CA ILE A 254 16.21 26.76 29.41
C ILE A 254 17.43 27.61 29.77
N LEU A 255 17.98 28.38 28.83
CA LEU A 255 19.11 29.28 29.08
C LEU A 255 18.74 30.50 29.92
N CYS A 256 17.53 31.05 29.75
CA CYS A 256 17.03 32.19 30.52
C CYS A 256 16.55 31.79 31.92
N SER A 257 16.15 30.53 32.10
CA SER A 257 15.86 29.92 33.39
C SER A 257 17.19 29.60 34.07
N ASP A 258 17.93 30.64 34.47
CA ASP A 258 19.14 30.49 35.29
C ASP A 258 18.82 29.63 36.55
N PRO A 259 19.74 28.76 36.99
CA PRO A 259 19.52 27.83 38.11
C PRO A 259 19.31 28.49 39.49
#